data_AF-T1HCL3-F1
#
_entry.id   AF-T1HCL3-F1
#
_cell.length_a   1.000
_cell.length_b   1.000
_cell.length_c   1.000
_cell.angle_alpha   90.00
_cell.angle_beta   90.00
_cell.angle_gamma   90.00
#
_symmetry.space_group_name_H-M   'P 1'
#
loop_
_entity.id
_entity.type
_entity.pdbx_description
1 polymer ?
#
loop_
_entity_poly.entity_id
_entity_poly.type
_entity_poly.pdbx_seq_one_letter_code
_entity_poly.pdbx_strand_id
1 'polypeptide(L)'
;MVGSPESVSSLGVIPSAISWLYRSIADQKQRTGARFSVRVSAIEVAGPAYNLKDLLQQHAAATVKIVGNSITIDCLPNLNTDRHFA
;
A
#
# COMPACT_ATOMS: atom_id res chain seq x y z
N MET A 1 -0.89 0.78 -16.05
CA MET A 1 -0.13 0.42 -14.82
C MET A 1 -1.01 -0.16 -13.72
N VAL A 2 -2.14 0.47 -13.38
CA VAL A 2 -3.11 -0.08 -12.39
C VAL A 2 -4.09 -1.09 -13.02
N GLY A 3 -4.48 -0.87 -14.27
CA GLY A 3 -5.46 -1.73 -14.97
C GLY A 3 -6.89 -1.40 -14.57
N SER A 4 -7.78 -2.38 -14.70
CA SER A 4 -9.21 -2.28 -14.36
C SER A 4 -9.59 -3.32 -13.31
N PRO A 5 -10.47 -2.99 -12.34
CA PRO A 5 -10.94 -3.93 -11.33
C PRO A 5 -11.98 -4.94 -11.85
N GLU A 6 -12.47 -4.78 -13.08
CA GLU A 6 -13.59 -5.56 -13.66
C GLU A 6 -13.28 -7.07 -13.75
N SER A 7 -12.01 -7.45 -13.94
CA SER A 7 -11.62 -8.85 -14.07
C SER A 7 -10.14 -9.08 -13.76
N VAL A 8 -9.79 -10.31 -13.35
CA VAL A 8 -8.41 -10.72 -13.02
C VAL A 8 -7.45 -10.53 -14.20
N SER A 9 -7.92 -10.79 -15.42
CA SER A 9 -7.16 -10.61 -16.66
C SER A 9 -6.93 -9.15 -17.03
N SER A 10 -7.69 -8.22 -16.44
CA SER A 10 -7.55 -6.78 -16.67
C SER A 10 -6.80 -6.05 -15.55
N LEU A 11 -6.36 -6.75 -14.50
CA LEU A 11 -5.50 -6.14 -13.48
C LEU A 11 -4.18 -5.70 -14.11
N GLY A 12 -3.73 -4.52 -13.69
CA GLY A 12 -2.45 -3.99 -14.13
C GLY A 12 -1.27 -4.59 -13.38
N VAL A 13 -0.07 -4.25 -13.83
CA VAL A 13 1.19 -4.74 -13.27
C VAL A 13 1.34 -4.39 -11.79
N ILE A 14 0.88 -3.22 -11.34
CA ILE A 14 1.02 -2.79 -9.94
C ILE A 14 0.31 -3.76 -8.98
N PRO A 15 -1.02 -3.97 -9.08
CA PRO A 15 -1.70 -4.87 -8.16
C PRO A 15 -1.24 -6.33 -8.31
N SER A 16 -0.89 -6.79 -9.52
CA SER A 16 -0.33 -8.14 -9.72
C SER A 16 1.01 -8.35 -9.03
N ALA A 17 1.92 -7.36 -9.09
CA ALA A 17 3.22 -7.42 -8.43
C ALA A 17 3.08 -7.44 -6.89
N ILE A 18 2.16 -6.65 -6.34
CA ILE A 18 1.85 -6.63 -4.91
C ILE A 18 1.36 -8.01 -4.46
N SER A 19 0.43 -8.64 -5.20
CA SER A 19 -0.06 -9.98 -4.89
C SER A 19 1.07 -11.02 -4.89
N TRP A 20 1.97 -10.97 -5.88
CA TRP A 20 3.13 -11.87 -5.96
C TRP A 20 4.12 -11.67 -4.81
N LEU A 21 4.40 -10.42 -4.45
CA LEU A 21 5.28 -10.08 -3.32
C LEU A 21 4.74 -10.67 -2.02
N TYR A 22 3.47 -10.43 -1.71
CA TYR A 22 2.87 -10.92 -0.47
C TYR A 22 2.73 -12.45 -0.43
N ARG A 23 2.47 -13.10 -1.57
CA ARG A 23 2.53 -14.56 -1.66
C ARG A 23 3.93 -15.09 -1.33
N SER A 24 4.96 -14.49 -1.93
CA SER A 24 6.36 -14.88 -1.68
C SER A 24 6.77 -14.64 -0.22
N ILE A 25 6.32 -13.54 0.39
CA ILE A 25 6.53 -13.26 1.82
C ILE A 25 5.84 -14.31 2.69
N ALA A 26 4.61 -14.72 2.36
CA ALA A 26 3.89 -15.74 3.10
C ALA A 26 4.62 -17.09 3.06
N ASP A 27 5.05 -17.52 1.87
CA ASP A 27 5.82 -18.74 1.66
C ASP A 27 7.15 -18.70 2.46
N GLN A 28 7.85 -17.57 2.40
CA GLN A 28 9.12 -17.41 3.10
C GLN A 28 8.93 -17.37 4.62
N LYS A 29 7.89 -16.70 5.10
CA LYS A 29 7.52 -16.65 6.52
C LYS A 29 7.21 -18.06 7.04
N GLN A 30 6.52 -18.90 6.27
CA GLN A 30 6.24 -20.28 6.65
C GLN A 30 7.51 -21.13 6.70
N ARG A 31 8.45 -20.92 5.77
CA ARG A 31 9.69 -21.70 5.70
C ARG A 31 10.73 -21.33 6.76
N THR A 32 10.86 -20.04 7.10
CA THR A 32 11.97 -19.55 7.93
C THR A 32 11.52 -18.97 9.28
N GLY A 33 10.22 -18.75 9.48
CA GLY A 33 9.71 -18.05 10.65
C GLY A 33 10.07 -16.57 10.72
N ALA A 34 10.70 -16.01 9.67
CA ALA A 34 11.16 -14.63 9.65
C ALA A 34 9.99 -13.62 9.69
N ARG A 35 10.24 -12.47 10.33
CA ARG A 35 9.30 -11.35 10.38
C ARG A 35 9.62 -10.40 9.22
N PHE A 36 8.60 -10.12 8.40
CA PHE A 36 8.70 -9.20 7.29
C PHE A 36 7.93 -7.92 7.60
N SER A 37 8.47 -6.78 7.16
CA SER A 37 7.80 -5.48 7.15
C SER A 37 7.95 -4.87 5.76
N VAL A 38 6.84 -4.44 5.18
CA VAL A 38 6.79 -3.82 3.86
C VAL A 38 6.35 -2.37 4.05
N ARG A 39 7.06 -1.44 3.41
CA ARG A 39 6.70 -0.01 3.38
C ARG A 39 6.41 0.39 1.94
N VAL A 40 5.47 1.30 1.77
CA VAL A 40 5.07 1.83 0.46
C VAL A 40 5.09 3.36 0.54
N SER A 41 5.62 3.98 -0.49
CA SER A 41 5.52 5.42 -0.74
C SER A 41 4.99 5.62 -2.16
N ALA A 42 4.24 6.69 -2.38
CA ALA A 42 3.85 7.10 -3.72
C ALA A 42 3.92 8.63 -3.81
N ILE A 43 4.63 9.12 -4.82
CA ILE A 43 4.81 10.53 -5.08
C ILE A 43 4.39 10.85 -6.50
N GLU A 44 3.82 12.03 -6.69
CA GLU A 44 3.57 12.63 -7.99
C GLU A 44 4.63 13.71 -8.25
N VAL A 45 5.15 13.73 -9.48
CA VAL A 45 6.06 14.78 -9.95
C VAL A 45 5.36 15.51 -11.09
N ALA A 46 5.11 16.81 -10.91
CA ALA A 46 4.31 17.59 -11.86
C ALA A 46 4.95 18.92 -12.26
N GLY A 47 4.74 19.28 -13.52
CA GLY A 47 5.07 20.57 -14.11
C GLY A 47 6.56 20.82 -14.35
N PRO A 48 6.91 21.97 -14.98
CA PRO A 48 8.29 22.32 -15.33
C PRO A 48 9.19 22.56 -14.10
N ALA A 49 8.59 22.86 -12.96
CA ALA A 49 9.29 23.10 -11.70
C ALA A 49 9.50 21.81 -10.87
N TYR A 50 9.14 20.64 -11.39
CA TYR A 50 9.30 19.34 -10.70
C TYR A 50 8.70 19.33 -9.29
N ASN A 51 7.49 19.87 -9.13
CA ASN A 51 6.82 19.88 -7.84
C ASN A 51 6.55 18.44 -7.39
N LEU A 52 6.97 18.11 -6.16
CA LEU A 52 6.77 16.81 -5.54
C LEU A 52 5.55 16.85 -4.63
N LYS A 53 4.62 15.92 -4.84
CA LYS A 53 3.43 15.76 -3.99
C LYS A 53 3.36 14.32 -3.49
N ASP A 54 3.32 14.15 -2.17
CA ASP A 54 3.08 12.84 -1.57
C ASP A 54 1.60 12.45 -1.72
N LEU A 55 1.34 11.34 -2.42
CA LEU A 55 0.00 10.82 -2.69
C LEU A 55 -0.55 10.01 -1.50
N LEU A 56 0.33 9.52 -0.61
CA LEU A 56 -0.04 8.71 0.55
C LEU A 56 0.00 9.50 1.86
N GLN A 57 0.21 10.82 1.82
CA GLN A 57 0.30 11.66 3.02
C GLN A 57 -0.88 11.46 3.98
N GLN A 58 -2.10 11.34 3.47
CA GLN A 58 -3.31 11.12 4.30
C GLN A 58 -3.46 9.67 4.80
N HIS A 59 -2.69 8.74 4.26
CA HIS A 59 -2.75 7.31 4.50
C HIS A 59 -1.49 6.78 5.21
N ALA A 60 -0.63 7.66 5.72
CA ALA A 60 0.66 7.29 6.33
C ALA A 60 0.53 6.34 7.54
N ALA A 61 -0.63 6.34 8.22
CA ALA A 61 -0.95 5.45 9.34
C ALA A 61 -1.76 4.20 8.93
N ALA A 62 -2.02 4.00 7.64
CA ALA A 62 -2.79 2.84 7.17
C ALA A 62 -1.99 1.55 7.35
N THR A 63 -2.67 0.50 7.81
CA THR A 63 -2.07 -0.84 7.95
C THR A 63 -2.66 -1.78 6.92
N VAL A 64 -1.79 -2.50 6.22
CA VAL A 64 -2.20 -3.58 5.31
C VAL A 64 -2.35 -4.87 6.10
N LYS A 65 -3.53 -5.49 6.04
CA LYS A 65 -3.81 -6.81 6.60
C LYS A 65 -4.04 -7.82 5.49
N ILE A 66 -3.69 -9.07 5.76
CA ILE A 66 -3.94 -10.21 4.86
C ILE A 66 -4.88 -11.16 5.59
N VAL A 67 -6.06 -11.40 5.00
CA VAL A 67 -7.08 -12.31 5.54
C VAL A 67 -7.39 -13.35 4.48
N GLY A 68 -6.92 -14.58 4.68
CA GLY A 68 -6.98 -15.63 3.66
C GLY A 68 -6.22 -15.22 2.40
N ASN A 69 -6.93 -15.20 1.26
CA ASN A 69 -6.39 -14.76 -0.04
C ASN A 69 -6.64 -13.27 -0.35
N SER A 70 -7.29 -12.52 0.56
CA SER A 70 -7.57 -11.10 0.37
C SER A 70 -6.56 -10.21 1.11
N ILE A 71 -6.13 -9.14 0.43
CA ILE A 71 -5.32 -8.06 1.00
C ILE A 71 -6.25 -6.88 1.25
N THR A 72 -6.38 -6.47 2.52
CA THR A 72 -7.23 -5.36 2.95
C THR A 72 -6.37 -4.22 3.49
N ILE A 73 -6.67 -2.98 3.13
CA ILE A 73 -5.98 -1.80 3.66
C ILE A 73 -6.93 -1.13 4.65
N ASP A 74 -6.63 -1.27 5.94
CA ASP A 74 -7.39 -0.60 6.99
C ASP A 74 -6.74 0.76 7.25
N CYS A 75 -7.40 1.81 6.78
CA CYS A 75 -7.07 3.17 7.20
C CYS A 75 -7.61 3.35 8.62
N LEU A 76 -6.72 3.42 9.62
CA LEU A 76 -7.11 3.81 10.96
C LEU A 76 -7.75 5.21 10.91
N PRO A 77 -8.82 5.47 11.70
CA PRO A 77 -9.37 6.82 11.81
C PRO A 77 -8.24 7.75 12.22
N ASN A 78 -8.09 8.81 11.43
CA ASN A 78 -7.02 9.79 11.54
C ASN A 78 -6.96 10.34 12.98
N LEU A 79 -5.93 10.01 13.75
CA LEU A 79 -5.68 10.59 15.09
C LEU A 79 -5.20 12.05 15.01
N ASN A 80 -5.49 12.76 13.91
CA ASN A 80 -5.07 14.13 13.68
C ASN A 80 -6.25 15.11 13.54
N THR A 81 -7.25 14.94 14.41
CA THR A 81 -8.18 16.00 14.81
C THR A 81 -8.00 16.19 16.31
N ASP A 82 -7.06 17.07 16.69
CA ASP A 82 -7.00 17.84 17.95
C ASP A 82 -5.55 18.21 18.31
N ARG A 83 -4.95 19.07 17.50
CA ARG A 83 -3.95 20.02 18.01
C ARG A 83 -4.41 21.43 17.65
N HIS A 84 -5.49 21.84 18.31
CA HIS A 84 -5.81 23.26 18.46
C HIS A 84 -4.65 23.95 19.18
N PHE A 85 -4.31 25.13 18.68
CA PHE A 85 -3.35 26.08 19.23
C PHE A 85 -3.44 26.21 20.75
N ALA A 86 -2.28 26.15 21.40
CA ALA A 86 -1.99 26.82 22.67
C ALA A 86 -0.62 27.49 22.53
#